data_AF-A0A5J6ZAB7-F1
#
_entry.id   AF-A0A5J6ZAB7-F1
#
_cell.length_a   1.000
_cell.length_b   1.000
_cell.length_c   1.000
_cell.angle_alpha   90.00
_cell.angle_beta   90.00
_cell.angle_gamma   90.00
#
_symmetry.space_group_name_H-M   'P 1'
#
loop_
_entity.id
_entity.type
_entity.pdbx_description
1 polymer ?
#
loop_
_entity_poly.entity_id
_entity_poly.type
_entity_poly.pdbx_seq_one_letter_code
_entity_poly.pdbx_strand_id
1 'polypeptide(L)'
;MSPMTVFAVIGMFYYWLNVVLALCVAGLGAFGAITASTTRPDAFMVIDRQKQNWILLCAGAAVAGLLSAITPNLLILWVIGAVIVGIYWQDVRPSIKDVLDNASGSW
;
A
#
# COMPACT_ATOMS: atom_id res chain seq x y z
N MET A 1 30.88 -22.67 -10.94
CA MET A 1 30.52 -21.23 -10.91
C MET A 1 31.59 -20.48 -10.13
N SER A 2 32.07 -19.33 -10.62
CA SER A 2 33.03 -18.53 -9.85
C SER A 2 32.31 -17.77 -8.74
N PRO A 3 32.97 -17.43 -7.61
CA PRO A 3 32.36 -16.62 -6.55
C PRO A 3 31.69 -15.34 -7.08
N MET A 4 32.30 -14.68 -8.06
CA MET A 4 31.76 -13.49 -8.72
C MET A 4 30.40 -13.73 -9.39
N THR A 5 30.23 -14.88 -10.06
CA THR A 5 28.93 -15.23 -10.68
C THR A 5 27.84 -15.47 -9.64
N VAL A 6 28.18 -16.03 -8.47
CA VAL A 6 27.21 -16.25 -7.39
C VAL A 6 26.74 -14.92 -6.80
N PHE A 7 27.67 -13.99 -6.52
CA PHE A 7 27.30 -12.66 -6.00
C PHE A 7 26.45 -11.86 -6.98
N ALA A 8 26.74 -11.95 -8.29
CA ALA A 8 25.96 -11.28 -9.32
C ALA A 8 24.51 -11.79 -9.38
N VAL A 9 24.30 -13.10 -9.33
CA VAL A 9 22.96 -13.71 -9.35
C VAL A 9 22.15 -13.31 -8.12
N ILE A 10 22.75 -13.34 -6.93
CA ILE A 10 22.09 -12.91 -5.68
C ILE A 10 21.72 -11.41 -5.76
N GLY A 11 22.62 -10.57 -6.26
CA GLY A 11 22.38 -9.14 -6.43
C GLY A 11 21.22 -8.86 -7.40
N MET A 12 21.18 -9.56 -8.54
CA MET A 12 20.07 -9.46 -9.49
C MET A 12 18.74 -9.90 -8.87
N PHE A 13 18.73 -11.01 -8.15
CA PHE A 13 17.52 -11.50 -7.47
C PHE A 13 17.02 -10.47 -6.43
N TYR A 14 17.90 -9.97 -5.57
CA TYR A 14 17.57 -8.96 -4.58
C TYR A 14 17.01 -7.68 -5.22
N TYR A 15 17.62 -7.22 -6.31
CA TYR A 15 17.16 -6.05 -7.06
C TYR A 15 15.73 -6.23 -7.57
N TRP A 16 15.48 -7.33 -8.31
CA TRP A 16 14.15 -7.59 -8.88
C TRP A 16 13.09 -7.82 -7.83
N LEU A 17 13.42 -8.50 -6.73
CA LEU A 17 12.51 -8.68 -5.60
C LEU A 17 12.05 -7.32 -5.04
N ASN A 18 12.99 -6.39 -4.79
CA ASN A 18 12.64 -5.07 -4.28
C ASN A 18 11.79 -4.27 -5.29
N VAL A 19 12.11 -4.33 -6.58
CA VAL A 19 11.31 -3.65 -7.62
C VAL A 19 9.88 -4.18 -7.66
N VAL A 20 9.70 -5.52 -7.65
CA VAL A 20 8.36 -6.13 -7.68
C VAL A 20 7.56 -5.74 -6.43
N LEU A 21 8.17 -5.81 -5.24
CA LEU A 21 7.50 -5.41 -4.00
C LEU A 21 7.12 -3.93 -4.01
N ALA A 22 8.01 -3.06 -4.48
CA ALA A 22 7.75 -1.63 -4.60
C ALA A 22 6.58 -1.34 -5.57
N LEU A 23 6.50 -2.06 -6.69
CA LEU A 23 5.37 -1.96 -7.63
C LEU A 23 4.06 -2.50 -7.05
N CYS A 24 4.10 -3.56 -6.25
CA CYS A 24 2.92 -4.05 -5.52
C CYS A 24 2.38 -2.99 -4.55
N VAL A 25 3.27 -2.36 -3.78
CA VAL A 25 2.91 -1.24 -2.87
C VAL A 25 2.34 -0.07 -3.67
N ALA A 26 2.96 0.27 -4.81
CA ALA A 26 2.48 1.33 -5.69
C ALA A 26 1.02 1.09 -6.14
N GLY A 27 0.75 -0.12 -6.66
CA GLY A 27 -0.57 -0.51 -7.16
C GLY A 27 -1.63 -0.56 -6.05
N LEU A 28 -1.32 -1.20 -4.93
CA LEU A 28 -2.25 -1.31 -3.80
C LEU A 28 -2.52 0.03 -3.12
N GLY A 29 -1.52 0.91 -3.04
CA GLY A 29 -1.68 2.28 -2.55
C GLY A 29 -2.57 3.11 -3.47
N ALA A 30 -2.34 3.06 -4.79
CA ALA A 30 -3.17 3.78 -5.75
C ALA A 30 -4.62 3.31 -5.71
N PHE A 31 -4.84 1.99 -5.70
CA PHE A 31 -6.17 1.41 -5.59
C PHE A 31 -6.85 1.73 -4.25
N GLY A 32 -6.08 1.74 -3.16
CA GLY A 32 -6.55 2.16 -1.84
C GLY A 32 -6.98 3.63 -1.81
N ALA A 33 -6.20 4.52 -2.43
CA ALA A 33 -6.53 5.95 -2.51
C ALA A 33 -7.81 6.20 -3.32
N ILE A 34 -7.95 5.53 -4.48
CA ILE A 34 -9.17 5.59 -5.30
C ILE A 34 -10.36 5.12 -4.47
N THR A 35 -10.24 3.94 -3.84
CA THR A 35 -11.34 3.39 -3.04
C THR A 35 -11.71 4.31 -1.87
N ALA A 36 -10.73 4.82 -1.12
CA ALA A 36 -10.97 5.76 -0.03
C ALA A 36 -11.66 7.04 -0.54
N SER A 37 -11.30 7.52 -1.73
CA SER A 37 -11.89 8.72 -2.33
C SER A 37 -13.36 8.53 -2.73
N THR A 38 -13.73 7.35 -3.23
CA THR A 38 -15.10 7.00 -3.64
C THR A 38 -15.98 6.51 -2.49
N THR A 39 -15.39 6.24 -1.32
CA THR A 39 -16.13 5.82 -0.13
C THR A 39 -16.79 7.02 0.56
N ARG A 40 -18.02 6.83 1.05
CA ARG A 40 -18.77 7.89 1.73
C ARG A 40 -18.07 8.38 3.02
N PRO A 41 -18.00 9.71 3.29
CA PRO A 41 -17.21 10.24 4.41
C PRO A 41 -17.70 9.87 5.81
N ASP A 42 -19.01 9.69 5.97
CA ASP A 42 -19.66 9.29 7.23
C ASP A 42 -19.15 7.94 7.74
N ALA A 43 -18.86 6.99 6.84
CA ALA A 43 -18.35 5.67 7.23
C ALA A 43 -16.95 5.75 7.90
N PHE A 44 -16.13 6.74 7.53
CA PHE A 44 -14.86 6.98 8.21
C PHE A 44 -15.04 7.56 9.62
N MET A 45 -16.05 8.41 9.82
CA MET A 45 -16.33 9.00 11.13
C MET A 45 -16.78 7.95 12.14
N VAL A 46 -17.56 6.95 11.72
CA VAL A 46 -18.03 5.86 12.61
C VAL A 46 -16.89 5.03 13.18
N ILE A 47 -15.76 4.93 12.46
CA ILE A 47 -14.58 4.16 12.90
C ILE A 47 -13.49 5.06 13.51
N ASP A 48 -13.82 6.29 13.89
CA ASP A 48 -12.88 7.28 14.43
C ASP A 48 -11.65 7.50 13.52
N ARG A 49 -11.90 7.66 12.22
CA ARG A 49 -10.87 7.96 11.21
C ARG A 49 -11.28 9.14 10.34
N GLN A 50 -10.27 9.82 9.79
CA GLN A 50 -10.49 10.88 8.82
C GLN A 50 -10.25 10.37 7.40
N LYS A 51 -11.26 10.51 6.53
CA LYS A 51 -11.19 10.12 5.12
C LYS A 51 -9.97 10.71 4.40
N GLN A 52 -9.69 12.00 4.61
CA GLN A 52 -8.58 12.70 3.95
C GLN A 52 -7.22 12.08 4.30
N ASN A 53 -7.00 11.68 5.56
CA ASN A 53 -5.75 11.06 5.99
C ASN A 53 -5.50 9.77 5.22
N TRP A 54 -6.52 8.92 5.05
CA TRP A 54 -6.36 7.65 4.34
C TRP A 54 -6.20 7.81 2.83
N ILE A 55 -6.82 8.83 2.22
CA ILE A 55 -6.56 9.16 0.81
C ILE A 55 -5.10 9.58 0.64
N LEU A 56 -4.62 10.52 1.46
CA LEU A 56 -3.26 11.05 1.36
C LEU A 56 -2.20 9.99 1.71
N LEU A 57 -2.45 9.16 2.72
CA LEU A 57 -1.55 8.07 3.10
C LEU A 57 -1.46 7.01 2.00
N CYS A 58 -2.58 6.57 1.44
CA CYS A 58 -2.57 5.59 0.36
C CYS A 58 -1.93 6.16 -0.92
N ALA A 59 -2.22 7.41 -1.27
CA ALA A 59 -1.59 8.09 -2.41
C ALA A 59 -0.09 8.29 -2.19
N GLY A 60 0.32 8.69 -0.98
CA GLY A 60 1.71 8.83 -0.59
C GLY A 60 2.46 7.49 -0.63
N ALA A 61 1.83 6.41 -0.18
CA ALA A 61 2.37 5.05 -0.30
C ALA A 61 2.51 4.63 -1.77
N ALA A 62 1.56 5.01 -2.62
CA ALA A 62 1.64 4.74 -4.05
C ALA A 62 2.87 5.40 -4.68
N VAL A 63 3.07 6.70 -4.39
CA VAL A 63 4.21 7.48 -4.84
C VAL A 63 5.52 6.92 -4.29
N ALA A 64 5.56 6.57 -3.00
CA ALA A 64 6.73 5.97 -2.37
C ALA A 64 7.13 4.64 -3.06
N GLY A 65 6.16 3.79 -3.38
CA GLY A 65 6.39 2.56 -4.16
C GLY A 65 6.97 2.85 -5.54
N LEU A 66 6.42 3.82 -6.28
CA LEU A 66 6.95 4.22 -7.60
C LEU A 66 8.38 4.77 -7.52
N LEU A 67 8.66 5.63 -6.53
CA LEU A 67 10.00 6.18 -6.32
C LEU A 67 11.02 5.08 -5.96
N SER A 68 10.63 4.12 -5.12
CA SER A 68 11.47 2.97 -4.78
C SER A 68 11.70 2.02 -5.96
N ALA A 69 10.76 1.91 -6.90
CA ALA A 69 10.96 1.11 -8.11
C ALA A 69 12.01 1.73 -9.05
N ILE A 70 12.05 3.07 -9.14
CA ILE A 70 13.01 3.81 -9.98
C ILE A 70 14.38 3.91 -9.30
N THR A 71 14.38 4.15 -7.98
CA THR A 71 15.60 4.29 -7.16
C THR A 71 15.61 3.24 -6.04
N PRO A 72 15.91 1.96 -6.35
CA PRO A 72 15.84 0.87 -5.38
C PRO A 72 16.82 1.00 -4.20
N ASN A 73 17.81 1.90 -4.27
CA ASN A 73 18.68 2.21 -3.13
C ASN A 73 18.01 3.05 -2.03
N LEU A 74 16.82 3.62 -2.27
CA LEU A 74 15.99 4.26 -1.24
C LEU A 74 15.18 3.20 -0.47
N LEU A 75 15.90 2.25 0.12
CA LEU A 75 15.40 0.94 0.58
C LEU A 75 14.25 0.99 1.60
N ILE A 76 14.04 2.11 2.30
CA ILE A 76 13.02 2.20 3.35
C ILE A 76 11.68 2.78 2.86
N LEU A 77 11.64 3.46 1.72
CA LEU A 77 10.42 4.16 1.29
C LEU A 77 9.29 3.19 0.92
N TRP A 78 9.58 2.12 0.18
CA TRP A 78 8.57 1.11 -0.13
C TRP A 78 8.11 0.34 1.11
N VAL A 79 8.96 0.17 2.12
CA VAL A 79 8.60 -0.49 3.40
C VAL A 79 7.60 0.36 4.17
N ILE A 80 7.82 1.68 4.25
CA ILE A 80 6.86 2.62 4.85
C ILE A 80 5.53 2.55 4.09
N GLY A 81 5.58 2.57 2.76
CA GLY A 81 4.39 2.41 1.92
C GLY A 81 3.67 1.09 2.16
N ALA A 82 4.41 -0.02 2.31
CA ALA A 82 3.86 -1.34 2.58
C ALA A 82 3.10 -1.40 3.90
N VAL A 83 3.62 -0.77 4.96
CA VAL A 83 2.93 -0.70 6.26
C VAL A 83 1.62 0.09 6.13
N ILE A 84 1.66 1.26 5.50
CA ILE A 84 0.47 2.10 5.28
C ILE A 84 -0.61 1.33 4.52
N VAL A 85 -0.22 0.72 3.40
CA VAL A 85 -1.10 -0.07 2.53
C VAL A 85 -1.65 -1.28 3.28
N GLY A 86 -0.81 -1.98 4.05
CA GLY A 86 -1.20 -3.11 4.88
C GLY A 86 -2.28 -2.72 5.89
N ILE A 87 -2.09 -1.61 6.62
CA ILE A 87 -3.10 -1.10 7.57
C ILE A 87 -4.38 -0.72 6.84
N TYR A 88 -4.31 -0.04 5.69
CA TYR A 88 -5.51 0.32 4.95
C TYR A 88 -6.33 -0.91 4.54
N TRP A 89 -5.69 -1.93 3.96
CA TRP A 89 -6.40 -3.11 3.45
C TRP A 89 -6.86 -4.09 4.52
N GLN A 90 -6.13 -4.22 5.62
CA GLN A 90 -6.42 -5.22 6.66
C GLN A 90 -7.19 -4.66 7.85
N ASP A 91 -7.10 -3.36 8.14
CA ASP A 91 -7.78 -2.73 9.29
C ASP A 91 -8.89 -1.77 8.82
N VAL A 92 -8.52 -0.73 8.06
CA VAL A 92 -9.45 0.37 7.72
C VAL A 92 -10.56 -0.08 6.78
N ARG A 93 -10.21 -0.78 5.70
CA ARG A 93 -11.17 -1.18 4.67
C ARG A 93 -12.20 -2.19 5.19
N PRO A 94 -11.83 -3.25 5.92
CA PRO A 94 -12.80 -4.14 6.56
C PRO A 94 -13.71 -3.40 7.54
N SER A 95 -13.16 -2.54 8.40
CA SER A 95 -13.95 -1.76 9.36
C SER A 95 -14.99 -0.85 8.67
N ILE A 96 -14.61 -0.19 7.57
CA ILE A 96 -15.56 0.59 6.75
C ILE A 96 -16.63 -0.32 6.16
N LYS A 97 -16.24 -1.46 5.60
CA LYS A 97 -17.17 -2.41 4.98
C LYS A 97 -18.21 -2.88 5.98
N ASP A 98 -17.81 -3.23 7.20
CA ASP A 98 -18.72 -3.63 8.26
C ASP A 98 -19.75 -2.54 8.59
N VAL A 99 -19.32 -1.27 8.62
CA VAL A 99 -20.23 -0.12 8.82
C VAL A 99 -21.21 0.04 7.66
N LEU A 100 -20.74 -0.09 6.42
CA LEU A 100 -21.57 0.05 5.23
C LEU A 100 -22.61 -1.07 5.13
N ASP A 101 -22.20 -2.32 5.39
CA ASP A 101 -23.04 -3.51 5.30
C ASP A 101 -24.15 -3.45 6.36
N ASN A 102 -23.81 -3.12 7.62
CA ASN A 102 -24.79 -2.91 8.71
C ASN A 102 -25.80 -1.80 8.42
N ALA A 103 -25.37 -0.71 7.77
CA ALA A 103 -26.27 0.39 7.40
C ALA A 103 -27.24 0.02 6.28
N SER A 104 -26.94 -1.01 5.48
CA SER A 104 -27.79 -1.46 4.36
C SER A 104 -28.85 -2.49 4.76
N GLY A 105 -28.83 -2.99 6.00
CA GLY A 105 -29.75 -4.03 6.47
C GLY A 105 -29.57 -5.39 5.77
N SER A 106 -28.43 -5.59 5.12
CA SER A 106 -28.04 -6.86 4.50
C SER A 106 -27.50 -7.80 5.59
N TRP A 107 -28.40 -8.50 6.29
CA TRP A 107 -28.07 -9.59 7.21
C TRP A 107 -27.62 -10.84 6.45
#